data_AF-A0A947CPW5-F1
#
_entry.id   AF-A0A947CPW5-F1
#
_cell.length_a   1.000
_cell.length_b   1.000
_cell.length_c   1.000
_cell.angle_alpha   90.00
_cell.angle_beta   90.00
_cell.angle_gamma   90.00
#
_symmetry.space_group_name_H-M   'P 1'
#
loop_
_entity.id
_entity.type
_entity.pdbx_description
1 polymer ?
#
loop_
_entity_poly.entity_id
_entity_poly.type
_entity_poly.pdbx_seq_one_letter_code
_entity_poly.pdbx_strand_id
1 'polypeptide(L)' 'MSALESTQLSNRPSILIVDDDEVFRTRLTRAFSDREFDTQMASHFDEAVALAKEDSPEFAVVDLRMP' A
#
# COMPACT_ATOMS: atom_id res chain seq x y z
N MET A 1 25.29 5.66 -28.92
CA MET A 1 24.56 4.40 -29.10
C MET A 1 24.91 3.47 -27.95
N SER A 2 24.04 3.39 -26.95
CA SER A 2 23.67 2.13 -26.31
C SER A 2 22.23 2.33 -25.90
N ALA A 3 21.36 1.72 -26.69
CA ALA A 3 19.93 1.81 -26.59
C ALA A 3 19.46 1.26 -25.24
N LEU A 4 18.52 1.98 -24.63
CA LEU A 4 17.43 1.40 -23.85
C LEU A 4 17.91 0.53 -22.67
N GLU A 5 18.32 1.16 -21.57
CA GLU A 5 17.98 0.63 -20.25
C GLU A 5 16.45 0.61 -20.20
N SER A 6 15.90 -0.52 -20.64
CA SER A 6 14.49 -0.86 -20.56
C SER A 6 14.03 -0.46 -19.17
N THR A 7 13.13 0.53 -19.09
CA THR A 7 12.33 0.79 -17.90
C THR A 7 11.56 -0.50 -17.65
N GLN A 8 12.19 -1.43 -16.93
CA GLN A 8 11.51 -2.58 -16.39
C GLN A 8 10.51 -1.95 -15.44
N LEU A 9 9.26 -1.84 -15.91
CA LEU A 9 8.12 -1.51 -15.06
C LEU A 9 8.21 -2.52 -13.92
N SER A 10 8.75 -2.08 -12.79
CA SER A 10 8.78 -2.87 -11.58
C SER A 10 7.33 -3.03 -11.20
N ASN A 11 6.72 -4.13 -11.62
CA ASN A 11 5.34 -4.46 -11.31
C ASN A 11 5.30 -4.89 -9.85
N ARG A 12 5.43 -3.91 -8.96
CA ARG A 12 5.35 -4.08 -7.52
C ARG A 12 3.89 -4.32 -7.16
N PRO A 13 3.58 -5.39 -6.42
CA PRO A 13 2.21 -5.62 -5.99
C PRO A 13 1.74 -4.46 -5.10
N SER A 14 0.55 -3.94 -5.39
CA SER A 14 -0.04 -2.87 -4.58
C SER A 14 -0.69 -3.43 -3.32
N ILE A 15 -0.55 -2.72 -2.20
CA ILE A 15 -1.16 -3.11 -0.92
C ILE A 15 -1.70 -1.89 -0.16
N LEU A 16 -2.93 -1.98 0.31
CA LEU A 16 -3.55 -0.99 1.19
C LEU A 16 -3.53 -1.47 2.65
N ILE A 17 -2.96 -0.66 3.54
CA ILE A 17 -2.88 -0.94 4.99
C ILE A 17 -3.83 0.01 5.72
N VAL A 18 -4.80 -0.56 6.43
CA VAL A 18 -5.90 0.18 7.07
C VAL A 18 -5.90 -0.16 8.56
N ASP A 19 -5.52 0.80 9.39
CA ASP A 19 -5.39 0.65 10.84
C ASP A 19 -5.44 2.05 11.47
N ASP A 20 -6.16 2.26 12.58
CA ASP A 20 -6.23 3.57 13.25
C ASP A 20 -4.99 3.87 14.10
N ASP A 21 -4.21 2.86 14.49
CA ASP A 21 -2.95 3.03 15.22
C ASP A 21 -1.80 3.40 14.27
N GLU A 22 -1.30 4.63 14.40
CA GLU A 22 -0.21 5.17 13.59
C GLU A 22 1.08 4.35 13.69
N VAL A 23 1.42 3.83 14.88
CA VAL A 23 2.67 3.08 15.11
C VAL A 23 2.60 1.74 14.40
N PHE A 24 1.49 1.00 14.56
CA PHE A 24 1.28 -0.28 13.89
C PHE A 24 1.23 -0.09 12.36
N ARG A 25 0.42 0.86 11.89
CA ARG A 25 0.31 1.18 10.46
C ARG A 25 1.66 1.49 9.83
N THR A 26 2.44 2.38 10.44
CA THR A 26 3.78 2.77 9.93
C THR A 26 4.76 1.61 9.92
N ARG A 27 4.73 0.75 10.95
CA ARG A 27 5.59 -0.45 11.02
C ARG A 27 5.26 -1.45 9.93
N LEU A 28 3.97 -1.71 9.68
CA LEU A 28 3.52 -2.61 8.62
C LEU A 28 3.90 -2.07 7.25
N THR A 29 3.65 -0.79 6.99
CA THR A 29 4.00 -0.14 5.72
C THR A 29 5.47 -0.31 5.41
N ARG A 30 6.36 0.01 6.35
CA ARG A 30 7.80 -0.19 6.16
C ARG A 30 8.14 -1.65 5.84
N ALA A 31 7.54 -2.61 6.54
CA ALA A 31 7.79 -4.02 6.29
C ALA A 31 7.38 -4.46 4.87
N PHE A 32 6.27 -3.93 4.34
CA PHE A 32 5.83 -4.22 2.97
C PHE A 32 6.65 -3.47 1.92
N SER A 33 6.99 -2.20 2.14
CA SER A 33 7.86 -1.45 1.23
C SER A 33 9.26 -2.08 1.13
N ASP A 34 9.82 -2.58 2.23
CA ASP A 34 11.10 -3.33 2.25
C ASP A 34 11.04 -4.64 1.44
N ARG A 35 9.84 -5.14 1.15
CA ARG A 35 9.56 -6.32 0.31
C ARG A 35 9.11 -5.94 -1.10
N GLU A 36 9.35 -4.70 -1.51
CA GLU A 36 9.04 -4.16 -2.84
C GLU A 36 7.54 -4.15 -3.18
N PHE A 37 6.68 -3.94 -2.17
CA PHE A 37 5.27 -3.59 -2.42
C PHE A 37 5.12 -2.08 -2.62
N ASP A 38 4.17 -1.68 -3.45
CA ASP A 38 3.70 -0.30 -3.53
C ASP A 38 2.59 -0.12 -2.49
N THR A 39 2.94 0.55 -1.39
CA THR A 39 2.11 0.62 -0.20
C THR A 39 1.29 1.91 -0.14
N GLN A 40 -0.01 1.78 0.12
CA GLN A 40 -0.88 2.88 0.54
C GLN A 40 -1.35 2.66 1.97
N MET A 41 -1.66 3.73 2.68
CA MET A 41 -2.10 3.68 4.08
C MET A 41 -3.39 4.48 4.26
N ALA A 42 -4.28 3.97 5.10
CA ALA A 42 -5.45 4.69 5.57
C ALA A 42 -5.58 4.55 7.09
N SER A 43 -6.03 5.62 7.73
CA SER A 43 -6.22 5.71 9.18
C SER A 43 -7.67 5.51 9.62
N HIS A 44 -8.62 5.55 8.68
CA HIS A 44 -10.05 5.40 8.94
C HIS A 44 -10.79 4.87 7.71
N PHE A 45 -12.04 4.46 7.91
CA PHE A 45 -12.88 3.81 6.89
C PHE A 45 -13.03 4.64 5.61
N ASP A 46 -13.40 5.92 5.72
CA ASP A 46 -13.69 6.76 4.55
C ASP A 46 -12.47 6.94 3.64
N GLU A 47 -11.28 7.10 4.23
CA GLU A 47 -10.01 7.21 3.51
C GLU A 47 -9.67 5.88 2.82
N ALA A 48 -9.81 4.76 3.54
CA ALA A 48 -9.54 3.43 2.99
C ALA A 48 -10.43 3.12 1.77
N VAL A 49 -11.72 3.45 1.86
CA VAL A 49 -12.68 3.24 0.78
C VAL A 49 -12.40 4.17 -0.40
N ALA A 50 -11.99 5.42 -0.14
CA ALA A 50 -11.63 6.36 -1.20
C ALA A 50 -10.41 5.85 -1.99
N LEU A 51 -9.33 5.48 -1.28
CA LEU A 51 -8.12 4.95 -1.89
C LEU A 51 -8.38 3.67 -2.67
N ALA A 52 -9.11 2.71 -2.09
CA ALA A 52 -9.43 1.46 -2.76
C ALA A 52 -10.31 1.61 -4.02
N LYS A 53 -11.06 2.72 -4.14
CA LYS A 53 -11.85 3.05 -5.33
C LYS A 53 -11.06 3.82 -6.37
N GLU A 54 -10.14 4.68 -5.92
CA GLU A 54 -9.25 5.45 -6.80
C GLU A 54 -8.26 4.52 -7.50
N ASP A 55 -7.65 3.62 -6.75
CA ASP A 55 -6.73 2.61 -7.23
C ASP A 55 -6.99 1.28 -6.50
N SER A 56 -7.56 0.30 -7.22
CA SER A 56 -7.96 -0.98 -6.62
C SER A 56 -6.71 -1.78 -6.23
N PRO A 57 -6.40 -1.93 -4.93
CA PRO A 57 -5.18 -2.59 -4.52
C PRO A 57 -5.27 -4.10 -4.78
N GLU A 58 -4.15 -4.75 -5.08
CA GLU A 58 -4.08 -6.21 -5.23
C GLU A 58 -4.28 -6.91 -3.88
N PHE A 59 -3.81 -6.29 -2.79
CA PHE A 59 -3.89 -6.80 -1.44
C PHE A 59 -4.38 -5.73 -0.46
N ALA A 60 -4.97 -6.16 0.65
CA ALA A 60 -5.29 -5.28 1.76
C ALA A 60 -5.01 -5.95 3.11
N VAL A 61 -4.52 -5.17 4.06
CA VAL A 61 -4.47 -5.52 5.48
C VAL A 61 -5.39 -4.54 6.20
N VAL A 62 -6.38 -5.06 6.90
CA VAL A 62 -7.44 -4.25 7.51
C VAL A 62 -7.57 -4.64 8.98
N ASP A 63 -7.45 -3.68 9.88
CA ASP A 63 -7.84 -3.89 11.27
C ASP A 63 -9.37 -3.97 11.39
N LEU A 64 -9.82 -5.03 12.06
CA LEU A 64 -11.25 -5.32 12.23
C LEU A 64 -11.84 -4.63 13.46
N ARG A 65 -11.02 -3.93 14.24
CA ARG A 65 -11.42 -3.23 15.47
C ARG A 65 -11.45 -1.71 15.33
N MET A 66 -11.23 -1.20 14.13
CA MET A 66 -11.31 0.22 13.85
C MET A 66 -12.68 0.80 14.21
N PRO A 67 -12.71 1.99 14.85
CA PRO A 67 -13.94 2.66 15.26
C PRO A 67 -14.77 3.22 14.10
#